data_AF-A0A1G4JAJ3-F1
#
_entry.id   AF-A0A1G4JAJ3-F1
#
_cell.length_a   1.000
_cell.length_b   1.000
_cell.length_c   1.000
_cell.angle_alpha   90.00
_cell.angle_beta   90.00
_cell.angle_gamma   90.00
#
_symmetry.space_group_name_H-M   'P 1'
#
loop_
_entity.id
_entity.type
_entity.pdbx_description
1 polymer ?
#
loop_
_entity_poly.entity_id
_entity_poly.type
_entity_poly.pdbx_seq_one_letter_code
_entity_poly.pdbx_strand_id
1 'polypeptide(L)' 'MRLPYSMGFTKRHLTLNKDMAWFHRHFYPPLLRSATVRKFLGGFELLGEPQRDLTAEQAAKRLVDLDGNTEKV' A
#
# COMPACT_ATOMS: atom_id res chain seq x y z
N MET A 1 -3.40 17.52 5.68
CA MET A 1 -3.23 16.97 4.31
C MET A 1 -3.71 15.51 4.29
N ARG A 2 -4.53 15.09 3.30
CA ARG A 2 -5.18 13.77 3.29
C ARG A 2 -4.45 12.81 2.34
N LEU A 3 -4.15 11.59 2.80
CA LEU A 3 -3.52 10.55 1.98
C LEU A 3 -4.60 9.71 1.26
N PRO A 4 -4.64 9.71 -0.09
CA PRO A 4 -5.53 8.82 -0.83
C PRO A 4 -5.00 7.38 -0.81
N TYR A 5 -5.88 6.39 -0.66
CA TYR A 5 -5.54 4.97 -0.75
C TYR A 5 -6.76 4.15 -1.11
N SER A 6 -6.53 2.97 -1.71
CA SER A 6 -7.50 1.87 -1.70
C SER A 6 -7.13 0.90 -0.59
N MET A 7 -8.13 0.38 0.14
CA MET A 7 -7.93 -0.59 1.21
C MET A 7 -8.91 -1.75 1.10
N GLY A 8 -8.44 -2.96 1.45
CA GLY A 8 -9.28 -4.14 1.55
C GLY A 8 -8.89 -5.03 2.71
N PHE A 9 -9.82 -5.90 3.10
CA PHE A 9 -9.60 -6.96 4.08
C PHE A 9 -9.53 -8.31 3.37
N THR A 10 -8.43 -9.02 3.55
CA THR A 10 -8.35 -10.41 3.16
C THR A 10 -8.69 -11.25 4.37
N LYS A 11 -9.87 -11.86 4.31
CA LYS A 11 -10.34 -12.85 5.27
C LYS A 11 -10.41 -14.20 4.60
N ARG A 12 -10.54 -15.23 5.42
CA ARG A 12 -10.80 -16.58 4.96
C ARG A 12 -11.99 -16.63 4.00
N HIS A 13 -11.86 -17.44 2.95
CA HIS A 13 -12.96 -17.77 2.07
C HIS A 13 -13.96 -18.71 2.77
N LEU A 14 -15.25 -18.48 2.55
CA LEU A 14 -16.34 -19.19 3.23
C LEU A 14 -16.26 -20.73 3.08
N THR A 15 -15.67 -21.21 1.98
CA THR A 15 -15.71 -22.62 1.55
C THR A 15 -14.40 -23.39 1.77
N LEU A 16 -13.32 -22.77 2.28
CA LEU A 16 -11.99 -23.40 2.43
C LEU A 16 -11.71 -23.85 3.88
N ASN A 17 -10.92 -24.92 4.07
CA ASN A 17 -10.54 -25.49 5.38
C ASN A 17 -9.83 -24.48 6.31
N LYS A 18 -9.92 -24.70 7.63
CA LYS A 18 -9.66 -23.73 8.71
C LYS A 18 -8.22 -23.18 8.78
N ASP A 19 -7.22 -23.89 8.26
CA ASP A 19 -5.84 -23.73 8.76
C ASP A 19 -4.87 -23.01 7.79
N MET A 20 -5.35 -22.51 6.65
CA MET A 20 -4.48 -21.96 5.59
C MET A 20 -4.63 -20.45 5.34
N ALA A 21 -5.41 -19.72 6.15
CA ALA A 21 -5.66 -18.29 5.93
C ALA A 21 -5.67 -17.47 7.23
N TRP A 22 -4.89 -16.39 7.26
CA TRP A 22 -4.91 -15.38 8.32
C TRP A 22 -5.62 -14.12 7.87
N PHE A 23 -6.30 -13.46 8.82
CA PHE A 23 -6.95 -12.17 8.58
C PHE A 23 -5.90 -11.05 8.47
N HIS A 24 -5.92 -10.30 7.37
CA HIS A 24 -5.00 -9.19 7.17
C HIS A 24 -5.64 -8.08 6.32
N ARG A 25 -5.07 -6.87 6.43
CA ARG A 25 -5.49 -5.68 5.68
C ARG A 25 -4.40 -5.25 4.71
N HIS A 26 -4.82 -4.83 3.53
CA HIS A 26 -3.94 -4.26 2.50
C HIS A 26 -4.29 -2.81 2.26
N PHE A 27 -3.25 -1.96 2.17
CA PHE A 27 -3.36 -0.55 1.79
C PHE A 27 -2.51 -0.31 0.55
N TYR A 28 -3.09 0.31 -0.47
CA TYR A 28 -2.42 0.65 -1.73
C TYR A 28 -2.52 2.16 -2.00
N PRO A 29 -1.68 2.99 -1.33
CA PRO A 29 -1.59 4.42 -1.62
C PRO A 29 -0.85 4.66 -2.95
N PRO A 30 -1.33 5.56 -3.83
CA PRO A 30 -0.69 5.79 -5.13
C PRO A 30 0.43 6.84 -5.09
N LEU A 31 0.56 7.64 -4.03
CA LEU A 31 1.55 8.73 -3.96
C LEU A 31 2.96 8.19 -3.74
N LEU A 32 3.96 8.72 -4.47
CA LEU A 32 5.33 8.18 -4.47
C LEU A 32 6.39 9.22 -4.07
N ARG A 33 6.38 10.40 -4.68
CA ARG A 33 7.45 11.42 -4.47
C ARG A 33 6.96 12.68 -3.76
N SER A 34 5.68 13.01 -3.87
CA SER A 34 5.08 14.19 -3.24
C SER A 34 3.54 14.09 -3.21
N ALA A 35 2.89 15.13 -2.69
CA ALA A 35 1.44 15.34 -2.74
C ALA A 35 0.84 15.25 -4.16
N THR A 36 1.65 15.61 -5.16
CA THR A 36 1.21 15.77 -6.56
C THR A 36 1.79 14.70 -7.48
N VAL A 37 2.75 13.90 -7.02
CA VAL A 37 3.47 12.92 -7.84
C VAL A 37 3.20 11.50 -7.36
N ARG A 38 2.51 10.72 -8.21
CA ARG A 38 2.04 9.35 -7.96
C ARG A 38 2.78 8.29 -8.77
N LYS A 39 2.78 7.04 -8.30
CA LYS A 39 3.10 5.85 -9.08
C LYS A 39 1.95 5.54 -10.03
N PHE A 40 2.29 5.24 -11.29
CA PHE A 40 1.39 4.69 -12.28
C PHE A 40 1.76 3.23 -12.52
N LEU A 41 0.77 2.35 -12.50
CA LEU A 41 0.89 0.98 -12.98
C LEU A 41 0.38 1.00 -14.42
N GLY A 42 1.31 1.09 -15.37
CA GLY A 42 1.04 1.28 -16.80
C GLY A 42 1.99 0.42 -17.63
N GLY A 43 2.18 0.75 -18.91
CA GLY A 43 3.26 0.21 -19.75
C GLY A 43 3.59 -1.27 -19.53
N PHE A 44 4.78 -1.53 -19.00
CA PHE A 44 5.26 -2.88 -18.70
C PHE A 44 4.47 -3.54 -17.56
N GLU A 45 4.11 -2.79 -16.51
CA GLU A 45 3.38 -3.33 -15.36
C GLU A 45 1.96 -3.84 -15.70
N LEU A 46 1.40 -3.47 -16.85
CA LEU A 46 0.10 -4.00 -17.31
C LEU A 46 0.19 -5.38 -17.99
N LEU A 47 1.34 -5.71 -18.59
CA LEU A 47 1.50 -6.92 -19.43
C LEU A 47 2.68 -7.81 -19.01
N GLY A 48 3.52 -7.36 -18.09
CA GLY A 48 4.69 -8.07 -17.58
C GLY A 48 4.53 -8.35 -16.09
N GLU A 49 5.26 -7.59 -15.27
CA GLU A 49 5.33 -7.79 -13.83
C GLU A 49 5.30 -6.46 -13.04
N PRO A 50 4.92 -6.49 -11.75
CA PRO A 50 4.92 -5.29 -10.91
C PRO A 50 6.33 -4.74 -10.67
N GLN A 51 6.54 -3.45 -10.98
CA GLN A 51 7.79 -2.75 -10.72
C GLN A 51 7.62 -1.66 -9.65
N ARG A 52 8.66 -1.49 -8.82
CA ARG A 52 8.74 -0.45 -7.79
C ARG A 52 10.01 0.39 -7.94
N ASP A 53 9.86 1.69 -7.71
CA ASP A 53 10.95 2.66 -7.70
C ASP A 53 11.61 2.82 -6.32
N LEU A 54 10.96 2.33 -5.26
CA LEU A 54 11.36 2.45 -3.87
C LEU A 54 11.38 1.08 -3.20
N THR A 55 12.40 0.80 -2.40
CA THR A 55 12.49 -0.45 -1.62
C THR A 55 11.52 -0.43 -0.43
N ALA A 56 11.15 -1.60 0.08
CA ALA A 56 10.21 -1.69 1.20
C ALA A 56 10.82 -1.12 2.49
N GLU A 57 12.12 -1.30 2.67
CA GLU A 57 12.92 -0.84 3.80
C GLU A 57 12.98 0.69 3.83
N GLN A 58 13.22 1.33 2.68
CA GLN A 58 13.20 2.78 2.57
C GLN A 58 11.80 3.35 2.81
N ALA A 59 10.74 2.69 2.31
CA ALA A 59 9.37 3.11 2.56
C ALA A 59 9.00 3.02 4.04
N ALA A 60 9.33 1.89 4.69
CA ALA A 60 9.07 1.66 6.11
C ALA A 60 9.82 2.67 6.97
N LYS A 61 11.11 2.93 6.69
CA LYS A 61 11.89 3.93 7.41
C LYS A 61 11.23 5.31 7.35
N ARG A 62 10.82 5.75 6.16
CA ARG A 62 10.13 7.04 6.00
C ARG A 62 8.83 7.13 6.80
N LEU A 63 8.07 6.04 6.92
CA LEU A 63 6.84 6.02 7.71
C LEU A 63 7.10 6.07 9.22
N VAL A 64 8.17 5.40 9.69
CA VAL A 64 8.56 5.41 11.11
C VAL A 64 9.12 6.76 11.53
N ASP A 65 9.85 7.44 10.64
CA ASP A 65 10.43 8.76 10.90
C ASP A 65 9.36 9.88 10.94
N LEU A 66 8.07 9.60 10.65
CA LEU A 66 6.98 10.57 10.75
C LEU A 66 6.39 10.61 12.15
N ASP A 67 6.21 11.81 12.67
CA ASP A 67 5.45 12.02 13.91
C ASP A 67 3.98 11.65 13.64
N GLY A 68 3.44 10.70 14.41
CA GLY A 68 2.05 10.23 14.28
C GLY A 68 0.98 11.29 14.61
N ASN A 69 1.35 12.57 14.65
CA ASN A 69 0.47 13.66 15.01
C ASN A 69 -0.44 14.03 13.84
N THR A 70 -1.72 13.64 13.95
CA THR A 70 -2.77 13.98 12.98
C THR A 70 -3.43 15.31 13.31
N GLU A 71 -2.64 16.30 13.76
CA GLU A 71 -3.19 17.63 14.05
C GLU A 71 -3.74 18.28 12.78
N LYS A 72 -4.97 18.76 12.94
CA LYS A 72 -5.84 19.26 11.89
C LYS A 72 -5.20 20.46 11.21
N VAL A 73 -5.09 20.36 9.88
CA VAL A 73 -5.18 21.51 8.97
C VAL A 73 -6.39 21.26 8.09
#